data_AF-A0A6L6QSY1-F1
#
_entry.id   AF-A0A6L6QSY1-F1
#
_cell.length_a   1.000
_cell.length_b   1.000
_cell.length_c   1.000
_cell.angle_alpha   90.00
_cell.angle_beta   90.00
_cell.angle_gamma   90.00
#
_symmetry.space_group_name_H-M   'P 1'
#
loop_
_entity.id
_entity.type
_entity.pdbx_description
1 polymer ?
#
loop_
_entity_poly.entity_id
_entity_poly.type
_entity_poly.pdbx_seq_one_letter_code
_entity_poly.pdbx_strand_id
1 'polypeptide(L)'
;MSILNNLVKLLALGVKDAKAVSERDIRNFANEMNLHLREDHLEFLMNFGCETGSRLEIFKRYGGDFGFETFERVYRERRFEMEAPLGTTFFGTSFLGDSFCVDGKSGQIFVYDEGQRYGIVHEQIDGFLLECLLYVDREAFSDELIKRDLDPEFIEEFRLNNIREKLNGATRFELEYVNVDNPEVVSEYYMLGSKLIALYPSTRSLVTFSGGVLDQL
;
A
#
# COMPACT_ATOMS: atom_id res chain seq x y z
N MET A 1 -9.76 -10.90 11.62
CA MET A 1 -8.99 -9.67 11.39
C MET A 1 -7.52 -10.06 11.46
N SER A 2 -6.70 -9.72 10.45
CA SER A 2 -5.29 -10.12 10.41
C SER A 2 -4.42 -9.20 11.28
N ILE A 3 -3.23 -9.66 11.67
CA ILE A 3 -2.25 -8.84 12.41
C ILE A 3 -1.90 -7.58 11.60
N LEU A 4 -1.74 -7.72 10.27
CA LEU A 4 -1.50 -6.60 9.37
C LEU A 4 -2.61 -5.54 9.47
N ASN A 5 -3.88 -5.94 9.40
CA ASN A 5 -5.00 -5.01 9.49
C ASN A 5 -5.06 -4.29 10.85
N ASN A 6 -4.76 -4.99 11.94
CA ASN A 6 -4.69 -4.37 13.27
C ASN A 6 -3.55 -3.34 13.37
N LEU A 7 -2.37 -3.70 12.86
CA LEU A 7 -1.21 -2.80 12.83
C LEU A 7 -1.49 -1.54 12.01
N VAL A 8 -2.05 -1.69 10.81
CA VAL A 8 -2.45 -0.56 9.96
C VAL A 8 -3.46 0.34 10.68
N LYS A 9 -4.47 -0.24 11.35
CA LYS A 9 -5.45 0.54 12.12
C LYS A 9 -4.83 1.32 13.26
N LEU A 10 -3.88 0.74 13.98
CA LEU A 10 -3.17 1.43 15.06
C LEU A 10 -2.32 2.60 14.53
N LEU A 11 -1.55 2.35 13.47
CA LEU A 11 -0.72 3.37 12.83
C LEU A 11 -1.56 4.49 12.18
N ALA A 12 -2.72 4.16 11.61
CA ALA A 12 -3.62 5.13 10.99
C ALA A 12 -4.13 6.19 11.96
N LEU A 13 -4.14 5.92 13.28
CA LEU A 13 -4.48 6.92 14.31
C LEU A 13 -3.48 8.09 14.35
N GLY A 14 -2.27 7.89 13.85
CA GLY A 14 -1.23 8.91 13.69
C GLY A 14 -1.51 9.90 12.56
N VAL A 15 -2.38 9.56 11.59
CA VAL A 15 -2.64 10.39 10.40
C VAL A 15 -3.62 11.51 10.75
N LYS A 16 -3.09 12.70 11.09
CA LYS A 16 -3.89 13.83 11.60
C LYS A 16 -4.58 14.66 10.52
N ASP A 17 -4.10 14.60 9.30
CA ASP A 17 -4.60 15.36 8.15
C ASP A 17 -5.63 14.58 7.30
N ALA A 18 -5.91 13.33 7.69
CA ALA A 18 -6.98 12.51 7.10
C ALA A 18 -8.37 13.10 7.40
N LYS A 19 -9.21 13.13 6.38
CA LYS A 19 -10.63 13.47 6.47
C LYS A 19 -11.47 12.34 5.95
N ALA A 20 -12.46 11.94 6.74
CA ALA A 20 -13.39 10.90 6.35
C ALA A 20 -14.19 11.32 5.11
N VAL A 21 -14.31 10.42 4.16
CA VAL A 21 -15.19 10.56 2.99
C VAL A 21 -16.46 9.76 3.25
N SER A 22 -17.60 10.33 2.88
CA SER A 22 -18.91 9.71 3.02
C SER A 22 -18.99 8.41 2.20
N GLU A 23 -19.27 7.29 2.87
CA GLU A 23 -19.53 5.99 2.21
C GLU A 23 -20.61 6.13 1.13
N ARG A 24 -21.68 6.88 1.44
CA ARG A 24 -22.79 7.10 0.51
C ARG A 24 -22.31 7.76 -0.77
N ASP A 25 -21.42 8.74 -0.66
CA ASP A 25 -20.97 9.50 -1.82
C ASP A 25 -20.03 8.64 -2.70
N ILE A 26 -19.16 7.84 -2.07
CA ILE A 26 -18.31 6.87 -2.79
C ILE A 26 -19.16 5.81 -3.50
N ARG A 27 -20.15 5.20 -2.81
CA ARG A 27 -21.01 4.18 -3.41
C ARG A 27 -21.91 4.76 -4.51
N ASN A 28 -22.45 5.96 -4.34
CA ASN A 28 -23.23 6.63 -5.38
C ASN A 28 -22.38 6.87 -6.63
N PHE A 29 -21.15 7.36 -6.47
CA PHE A 29 -20.24 7.57 -7.57
C PHE A 29 -19.87 6.26 -8.27
N ALA A 30 -19.52 5.22 -7.52
CA ALA A 30 -19.24 3.90 -8.08
C ALA A 30 -20.41 3.34 -8.89
N ASN A 31 -21.65 3.51 -8.40
CA ASN A 31 -22.85 3.11 -9.13
C ASN A 31 -23.07 3.95 -10.41
N GLU A 32 -22.88 5.27 -10.35
CA GLU A 32 -23.00 6.17 -11.51
C GLU A 32 -22.04 5.78 -12.64
N MET A 33 -20.81 5.40 -12.27
CA MET A 33 -19.75 5.01 -13.20
C MET A 33 -19.72 3.51 -13.51
N ASN A 34 -20.66 2.71 -12.98
CA ASN A 34 -20.73 1.25 -13.11
C ASN A 34 -19.42 0.53 -12.70
N LEU A 35 -18.85 0.95 -11.58
CA LEU A 35 -17.59 0.42 -11.04
C LEU A 35 -17.84 -0.67 -10.00
N HIS A 36 -17.04 -1.72 -10.04
CA HIS A 36 -16.98 -2.69 -8.96
C HIS A 36 -15.95 -2.25 -7.91
N LEU A 37 -16.42 -1.85 -6.74
CA LEU A 37 -15.56 -1.47 -5.62
C LEU A 37 -15.53 -2.60 -4.59
N ARG A 38 -14.33 -3.08 -4.27
CA ARG A 38 -14.14 -4.00 -3.15
C ARG A 38 -14.37 -3.28 -1.82
N GLU A 39 -14.77 -4.02 -0.79
CA GLU A 39 -15.02 -3.43 0.53
C GLU A 39 -13.75 -2.86 1.18
N ASP A 40 -12.58 -3.49 0.99
CA ASP A 40 -11.29 -2.95 1.47
C ASP A 40 -10.89 -1.64 0.77
N HIS A 41 -11.16 -1.54 -0.54
CA HIS A 41 -10.94 -0.32 -1.31
C HIS A 41 -11.92 0.79 -0.90
N LEU A 42 -13.18 0.45 -0.61
CA LEU A 42 -14.14 1.39 -0.05
C LEU A 42 -13.68 1.91 1.33
N GLU A 43 -13.29 1.03 2.24
CA GLU A 43 -12.78 1.41 3.56
C GLU A 43 -11.56 2.32 3.44
N PHE A 44 -10.67 2.04 2.48
CA PHE A 44 -9.53 2.91 2.18
C PHE A 44 -9.98 4.32 1.75
N LEU A 45 -10.86 4.43 0.75
CA LEU A 45 -11.35 5.72 0.27
C LEU A 45 -12.11 6.50 1.35
N MET A 46 -12.84 5.81 2.22
CA MET A 46 -13.54 6.41 3.35
C MET A 46 -12.57 6.99 4.39
N ASN A 47 -11.48 6.29 4.70
CA ASN A 47 -10.61 6.64 5.82
C ASN A 47 -9.46 7.58 5.44
N PHE A 48 -9.03 7.57 4.18
CA PHE A 48 -7.86 8.30 3.71
C PHE A 48 -8.19 9.39 2.67
N GLY A 49 -9.29 10.13 2.90
CA GLY A 49 -9.58 11.37 2.19
C GLY A 49 -8.81 12.57 2.74
N CYS A 50 -8.86 13.71 2.04
CA CYS A 50 -8.24 14.97 2.43
C CYS A 50 -9.09 16.17 2.03
N GLU A 51 -8.67 17.39 2.41
CA GLU A 51 -9.23 18.62 1.85
C GLU A 51 -9.06 18.67 0.33
N THR A 52 -10.02 19.29 -0.36
CA THR A 52 -9.97 19.47 -1.81
C THR A 52 -8.69 20.19 -2.23
N GLY A 53 -8.01 19.66 -3.24
CA GLY A 53 -6.73 20.20 -3.72
C GLY A 53 -5.55 20.01 -2.76
N SER A 54 -5.72 19.25 -1.68
CA SER A 54 -4.65 18.87 -0.76
C SER A 54 -4.24 17.41 -0.96
N ARG A 55 -3.22 16.99 -0.22
CA ARG A 55 -2.72 15.62 -0.23
C ARG A 55 -2.30 15.19 1.17
N LEU A 56 -2.66 13.97 1.54
CA LEU A 56 -2.23 13.39 2.81
C LEU A 56 -0.72 13.22 2.88
N GLU A 57 -0.16 13.55 4.04
CA GLU A 57 1.29 13.46 4.30
C GLU A 57 1.82 12.04 4.06
N ILE A 58 1.05 11.01 4.42
CA ILE A 58 1.37 9.60 4.18
C ILE A 58 1.57 9.26 2.70
N PHE A 59 0.87 9.95 1.80
CA PHE A 59 0.98 9.71 0.35
C PHE A 59 2.06 10.58 -0.31
N LYS A 60 2.44 11.71 0.29
CA LYS A 60 3.54 12.56 -0.23
C LYS A 60 4.87 11.81 -0.24
N ARG A 61 5.12 10.99 0.78
CA ARG A 61 6.35 10.18 0.86
C ARG A 61 6.36 9.02 -0.11
N TYR A 62 5.22 8.37 -0.30
CA TYR A 62 5.06 7.37 -1.35
C TYR A 62 5.22 8.00 -2.75
N GLY A 63 4.89 9.29 -2.86
CA GLY A 63 5.05 10.05 -4.09
C GLY A 63 3.87 9.87 -5.03
N GLY A 64 2.63 9.95 -4.53
CA GLY A 64 1.45 9.77 -5.36
C GLY A 64 0.15 10.37 -4.82
N ASP A 65 -0.89 10.24 -5.63
CA ASP A 65 -2.26 10.67 -5.38
C ASP A 65 -3.20 9.46 -5.32
N PHE A 66 -3.75 9.18 -4.13
CA PHE A 66 -4.60 8.00 -3.87
C PHE A 66 -5.95 8.35 -3.22
N GLY A 67 -6.26 9.64 -3.09
CA GLY A 67 -7.50 10.09 -2.46
C GLY A 67 -8.72 10.00 -3.37
N PHE A 68 -9.91 10.06 -2.78
CA PHE A 68 -11.19 9.98 -3.50
C PHE A 68 -11.37 11.06 -4.58
N GLU A 69 -10.85 12.28 -4.38
CA GLU A 69 -10.89 13.33 -5.41
C GLU A 69 -10.16 12.90 -6.70
N THR A 70 -9.00 12.26 -6.56
CA THR A 70 -8.25 11.75 -7.72
C THR A 70 -8.96 10.58 -8.37
N PHE A 71 -9.53 9.69 -7.55
CA PHE A 71 -10.39 8.60 -8.01
C PHE A 71 -11.56 9.12 -8.87
N GLU A 72 -12.29 10.13 -8.39
CA GLU A 72 -13.40 10.71 -9.17
C GLU A 72 -12.92 11.35 -10.47
N ARG A 73 -11.83 12.12 -10.40
CA ARG A 73 -11.27 12.84 -11.54
C ARG A 73 -10.98 11.91 -12.73
N VAL A 74 -10.34 10.77 -12.47
CA VAL A 74 -9.96 9.81 -13.53
C VAL A 74 -11.18 9.32 -14.31
N TYR A 75 -12.25 8.91 -13.61
CA TYR A 75 -13.45 8.41 -14.27
C TYR A 75 -14.31 9.51 -14.91
N ARG A 76 -14.36 10.71 -14.32
CA ARG A 76 -15.12 11.83 -14.90
C ARG A 76 -14.46 12.41 -16.15
N GLU A 77 -13.14 12.51 -16.18
CA GLU A 77 -12.40 13.04 -17.32
C GLU A 77 -12.38 12.09 -18.53
N ARG A 78 -12.63 10.79 -18.32
CA ARG A 78 -12.71 9.76 -19.37
C ARG A 78 -11.52 9.77 -20.33
N ARG A 79 -10.30 9.96 -19.80
CA ARG A 79 -9.09 9.83 -20.62
C ARG A 79 -8.87 8.35 -20.89
N PHE A 80 -8.92 7.96 -22.17
CA PHE A 80 -8.75 6.57 -22.62
C PHE A 80 -7.45 5.93 -22.09
N GLU A 81 -6.37 6.71 -22.05
CA GLU A 81 -5.06 6.29 -21.53
C GLU A 81 -5.08 5.91 -20.04
N MET A 82 -6.05 6.43 -19.28
CA MET A 82 -6.21 6.15 -17.85
C MET A 82 -7.30 5.11 -17.56
N GLU A 83 -7.90 4.51 -18.58
CA GLU A 83 -8.93 3.49 -18.38
C GLU A 83 -8.34 2.28 -17.66
N ALA A 84 -8.92 1.92 -16.51
CA ALA A 84 -8.44 0.78 -15.73
C ALA A 84 -8.69 -0.53 -16.50
N PRO A 85 -7.76 -1.51 -16.45
CA PRO A 85 -7.93 -2.81 -17.09
C PRO A 85 -9.22 -3.52 -16.64
N LEU A 86 -9.78 -4.36 -17.52
CA LEU A 86 -11.00 -5.13 -17.23
C LEU A 86 -10.87 -5.95 -15.94
N GLY A 87 -11.89 -5.87 -15.08
CA GLY A 87 -11.92 -6.56 -13.80
C GLY A 87 -11.10 -5.89 -12.69
N THR A 88 -10.57 -4.70 -12.95
CA THR A 88 -9.84 -3.88 -11.97
C THR A 88 -10.53 -2.52 -11.78
N THR A 89 -10.12 -1.81 -10.73
CA THR A 89 -10.60 -0.45 -10.42
C THR A 89 -9.40 0.44 -10.12
N PHE A 90 -9.41 1.67 -10.64
CA PHE A 90 -8.34 2.65 -10.42
C PHE A 90 -8.09 2.87 -8.93
N PHE A 91 -6.82 2.84 -8.51
CA PHE A 91 -6.40 2.97 -7.12
C PHE A 91 -5.72 4.31 -6.83
N GLY A 92 -4.91 4.80 -7.77
CA GLY A 92 -4.14 6.01 -7.60
C GLY A 92 -3.08 6.18 -8.68
N THR A 93 -2.28 7.23 -8.55
CA THR A 93 -1.20 7.56 -9.49
C THR A 93 0.07 7.96 -8.74
N SER A 94 1.25 7.68 -9.30
CA SER A 94 2.52 8.23 -8.84
C SER A 94 2.78 9.62 -9.45
N PHE A 95 3.63 10.43 -8.82
CA PHE A 95 4.08 11.71 -9.37
C PHE A 95 4.98 11.56 -10.61
N LEU A 96 5.42 10.33 -10.89
CA LEU A 96 6.17 9.99 -12.09
C LEU A 96 5.26 9.66 -13.28
N GLY A 97 3.95 9.61 -13.06
CA GLY A 97 2.95 9.36 -14.10
C GLY A 97 2.43 7.92 -14.15
N ASP A 98 2.88 7.04 -13.27
CA ASP A 98 2.38 5.67 -13.20
C ASP A 98 0.94 5.65 -12.68
N SER A 99 0.13 4.74 -13.21
CA SER A 99 -1.23 4.49 -12.73
C SER A 99 -1.34 3.13 -12.08
N PHE A 100 -2.08 3.07 -10.97
CA PHE A 100 -2.29 1.86 -10.19
C PHE A 100 -3.75 1.43 -10.22
N CYS A 101 -4.00 0.13 -10.29
CA CYS A 101 -5.34 -0.45 -10.21
C CYS A 101 -5.38 -1.60 -9.20
N VAL A 102 -6.54 -1.80 -8.56
CA VAL A 102 -6.81 -2.94 -7.68
C VAL A 102 -7.57 -4.00 -8.46
N ASP A 103 -7.09 -5.24 -8.45
CA ASP A 103 -7.83 -6.38 -9.01
C ASP A 103 -9.05 -6.70 -8.15
N GLY A 104 -10.23 -6.78 -8.79
CA GLY A 104 -11.49 -7.00 -8.09
C GLY A 104 -11.56 -8.31 -7.31
N LYS A 105 -10.83 -9.35 -7.75
CA LYS A 105 -10.85 -10.67 -7.11
C LYS A 105 -9.75 -10.81 -6.06
N SER A 106 -8.49 -10.55 -6.42
CA SER A 106 -7.35 -10.78 -5.53
C SER A 106 -7.10 -9.65 -4.54
N GLY A 107 -7.46 -8.40 -4.88
CA GLY A 107 -7.12 -7.22 -4.09
C GLY A 107 -5.68 -6.76 -4.27
N GLN A 108 -4.93 -7.42 -5.15
CA GLN A 108 -3.57 -7.01 -5.50
C GLN A 108 -3.60 -5.70 -6.27
N ILE A 109 -2.60 -4.87 -6.03
CA ILE A 109 -2.41 -3.60 -6.70
C ILE A 109 -1.37 -3.80 -7.80
N PHE A 110 -1.73 -3.41 -9.01
CA PHE A 110 -0.88 -3.51 -10.19
C PHE A 110 -0.62 -2.14 -10.76
N VAL A 111 0.53 -1.99 -11.42
CA VAL A 111 0.74 -0.88 -12.34
C VAL A 111 0.03 -1.19 -13.66
N TYR A 112 -0.51 -0.16 -14.31
CA TYR A 112 -1.19 -0.29 -15.59
C TYR A 112 -0.94 0.92 -16.48
N ASP A 113 -1.01 0.72 -17.78
CA ASP A 113 -0.92 1.76 -18.81
C ASP A 113 -1.76 1.35 -20.03
N GLU A 114 -2.44 2.31 -20.66
CA GLU A 114 -3.32 2.13 -21.82
C GLU A 114 -4.31 0.94 -21.69
N GLY A 115 -4.92 0.76 -20.50
CA GLY A 115 -5.85 -0.33 -20.22
C GLY A 115 -5.22 -1.72 -20.09
N GLN A 116 -3.88 -1.80 -20.11
CA GLN A 116 -3.13 -3.04 -19.92
C GLN A 116 -2.48 -3.07 -18.54
N ARG A 117 -2.61 -4.22 -17.88
CA ARG A 117 -2.04 -4.48 -16.55
C ARG A 117 -0.64 -5.04 -16.68
N TYR A 118 0.28 -4.56 -15.86
CA TYR A 118 1.66 -5.02 -15.76
C TYR A 118 1.91 -5.67 -14.38
N GLY A 119 3.14 -5.60 -13.86
CA GLY A 119 3.54 -6.28 -12.63
C GLY A 119 2.70 -5.88 -11.41
N ILE A 120 2.58 -6.82 -10.46
CA ILE A 120 2.06 -6.52 -9.12
C ILE A 120 3.03 -5.53 -8.47
N VAL A 121 2.49 -4.53 -7.76
CA VAL A 121 3.26 -3.57 -6.98
C VAL A 121 3.06 -3.80 -5.48
N HIS A 122 1.84 -4.13 -5.06
CA HIS A 122 1.52 -4.52 -3.68
C HIS A 122 0.58 -5.70 -3.65
N GLU A 123 0.77 -6.59 -2.68
CA GLU A 123 -0.11 -7.73 -2.50
C GLU A 123 -1.53 -7.34 -2.09
N GLN A 124 -1.69 -6.31 -1.24
CA GLN A 124 -2.98 -5.83 -0.72
C GLN A 124 -2.92 -4.33 -0.38
N ILE A 125 -4.08 -3.69 -0.25
CA ILE A 125 -4.22 -2.29 0.18
C ILE A 125 -3.63 -2.04 1.57
N ASP A 126 -3.85 -2.96 2.52
CA ASP A 126 -3.25 -2.86 3.87
C ASP A 126 -1.71 -2.89 3.80
N GLY A 127 -1.13 -3.63 2.86
CA GLY A 127 0.30 -3.64 2.61
C GLY A 127 0.83 -2.29 2.11
N PHE A 128 0.14 -1.73 1.12
CA PHE A 128 0.40 -0.37 0.64
C PHE A 128 0.30 0.66 1.76
N LEU A 129 -0.72 0.57 2.62
CA LEU A 129 -0.89 1.47 3.76
C LEU A 129 0.25 1.32 4.77
N LEU A 130 0.67 0.08 5.08
CA LEU A 130 1.79 -0.14 5.99
C LEU A 130 3.06 0.55 5.50
N GLU A 131 3.41 0.37 4.22
CA GLU A 131 4.55 1.06 3.58
C GLU A 131 4.41 2.59 3.74
N CYS A 132 3.23 3.16 3.48
CA CYS A 132 3.00 4.61 3.62
C CYS A 132 3.14 5.09 5.08
N LEU A 133 2.63 4.31 6.04
CA LEU A 133 2.52 4.71 7.45
C LEU A 133 3.85 4.62 8.20
N LEU A 134 4.67 3.61 7.94
CA LEU A 134 5.94 3.38 8.66
C LEU A 134 6.92 4.54 8.57
N TYR A 135 6.86 5.33 7.50
CA TYR A 135 7.77 6.45 7.29
C TYR A 135 7.26 7.79 7.78
N VAL A 136 5.97 7.89 8.13
CA VAL A 136 5.36 9.14 8.63
C VAL A 136 5.29 9.15 10.15
N ASP A 137 4.99 8.01 10.77
CA ASP A 137 4.85 7.93 12.22
C ASP A 137 5.92 7.03 12.83
N ARG A 138 7.20 7.42 12.69
CA ARG A 138 8.30 6.73 13.36
C ARG A 138 8.21 6.81 14.89
N GLU A 139 7.55 7.84 15.40
CA GLU A 139 7.30 8.05 16.83
C GLU A 139 6.24 7.08 17.39
N ALA A 140 5.49 6.39 16.52
CA ALA A 140 4.62 5.28 16.92
C ALA A 140 5.39 4.15 17.60
N PHE A 141 6.69 4.01 17.33
CA PHE A 141 7.54 2.97 17.88
C PHE A 141 8.47 3.55 18.97
N SER A 142 8.75 2.76 20.00
CA SER A 142 9.67 3.18 21.06
C SER A 142 11.14 3.01 20.69
N ASP A 143 11.45 2.06 19.81
CA ASP A 143 12.82 1.76 19.37
C ASP A 143 12.84 1.32 17.91
N GLU A 144 13.93 1.70 17.22
CA GLU A 144 14.23 1.39 15.82
C GLU A 144 15.70 0.97 15.71
N LEU A 145 15.93 -0.28 15.30
CA LEU A 145 17.27 -0.78 14.99
C LEU A 145 17.42 -1.02 13.49
N ILE A 146 18.43 -0.38 12.89
CA ILE A 146 18.74 -0.51 11.46
C ILE A 146 20.01 -1.35 11.28
N LYS A 147 19.93 -2.40 10.46
CA LYS A 147 21.06 -3.16 9.93
C LYS A 147 21.17 -2.92 8.43
N ARG A 148 22.38 -2.65 7.96
CA ARG A 148 22.70 -2.40 6.53
C ARG A 148 23.78 -3.38 6.08
N ASP A 149 24.01 -3.40 4.76
CA ASP A 149 25.05 -4.21 4.12
C ASP A 149 24.92 -5.71 4.43
N LEU A 150 23.69 -6.20 4.55
CA LEU A 150 23.40 -7.60 4.86
C LEU A 150 23.86 -8.52 3.74
N ASP A 151 24.53 -9.62 4.07
CA ASP A 151 24.91 -10.63 3.07
C ASP A 151 23.67 -11.26 2.41
N PRO A 152 23.70 -11.55 1.09
CA PRO A 152 22.58 -12.21 0.41
C PRO A 152 22.20 -13.54 1.08
N GLU A 153 23.19 -14.30 1.55
CA GLU A 153 22.97 -15.54 2.28
C GLU A 153 22.18 -15.31 3.59
N PHE A 154 22.45 -14.20 4.29
CA PHE A 154 21.71 -13.83 5.49
C PHE A 154 20.24 -13.51 5.16
N ILE A 155 19.99 -12.80 4.06
CA ILE A 155 18.62 -12.44 3.64
C ILE A 155 17.81 -13.70 3.35
N GLU A 156 18.38 -14.64 2.59
CA GLU A 156 17.70 -15.89 2.25
C GLU A 156 17.50 -16.80 3.48
N GLU A 157 18.52 -16.91 4.35
CA GLU A 157 18.39 -17.64 5.60
C GLU A 157 17.31 -17.02 6.51
N PHE A 158 17.27 -15.68 6.63
CA PHE A 158 16.24 -14.99 7.40
C PHE A 158 14.84 -15.27 6.85
N ARG A 159 14.64 -15.19 5.53
CA ARG A 159 13.36 -15.49 4.88
C ARG A 159 12.89 -16.92 5.16
N LEU A 160 13.79 -17.89 4.99
CA LEU A 160 13.48 -19.31 5.21
C LEU A 160 13.13 -19.58 6.68
N ASN A 161 13.90 -19.03 7.62
CA ASN A 161 13.71 -19.25 9.04
C ASN A 161 12.45 -18.57 9.60
N ASN A 162 11.96 -17.50 8.95
CA ASN A 162 10.84 -16.68 9.45
C ASN A 162 9.61 -16.70 8.53
N ILE A 163 9.53 -17.64 7.58
CA ILE A 163 8.46 -17.68 6.57
C ILE A 163 7.04 -17.70 7.16
N ARG A 164 6.86 -18.30 8.34
CA ARG A 164 5.55 -18.39 9.02
C ARG A 164 5.10 -17.06 9.63
N GLU A 165 6.06 -16.19 9.92
CA GLU A 165 5.83 -14.89 10.54
C GLU A 165 5.72 -13.76 9.51
N LYS A 166 5.89 -14.08 8.22
CA LYS A 166 5.78 -13.13 7.11
C LYS A 166 4.33 -12.61 7.01
N LEU A 167 4.20 -11.29 6.96
CA LEU A 167 2.97 -10.61 6.60
C LEU A 167 2.83 -10.62 5.07
N ASN A 168 2.37 -11.74 4.52
CA ASN A 168 2.30 -11.95 3.07
C ASN A 168 1.61 -10.79 2.31
N GLY A 169 0.48 -10.30 2.82
CA GLY A 169 -0.28 -9.19 2.23
C GLY A 169 0.41 -7.82 2.28
N ALA A 170 1.58 -7.72 2.91
CA ALA A 170 2.40 -6.51 3.01
C ALA A 170 3.62 -6.50 2.07
N THR A 171 3.78 -7.52 1.23
CA THR A 171 4.91 -7.54 0.29
C THR A 171 4.73 -6.46 -0.78
N ARG A 172 5.80 -5.69 -1.01
CA ARG A 172 5.91 -4.72 -2.10
C ARG A 172 6.93 -5.19 -3.12
N PHE A 173 6.58 -5.02 -4.39
CA PHE A 173 7.43 -5.34 -5.52
C PHE A 173 7.88 -4.07 -6.26
N GLU A 174 8.93 -4.23 -7.06
CA GLU A 174 9.41 -3.18 -7.94
C GLU A 174 8.38 -2.90 -9.04
N LEU A 175 8.31 -1.63 -9.41
CA LEU A 175 7.43 -1.20 -10.48
C LEU A 175 8.08 -1.58 -11.81
N GLU A 176 7.55 -2.62 -12.46
CA GLU A 176 8.09 -3.15 -13.72
C GLU A 176 7.01 -3.25 -14.81
N TYR A 177 7.32 -2.66 -15.98
CA TYR A 177 6.51 -2.78 -17.21
C TYR A 177 7.02 -3.87 -18.16
N VAL A 178 8.22 -4.42 -17.93
CA VAL A 178 8.90 -5.32 -18.88
C VAL A 178 9.06 -6.74 -18.33
N ASN A 179 9.53 -6.90 -17.09
CA ASN A 179 9.72 -8.20 -16.46
C ASN A 179 8.64 -8.48 -15.40
N VAL A 180 7.39 -8.52 -15.90
CA VAL A 180 6.17 -8.64 -15.09
C VAL A 180 5.99 -10.02 -14.42
N ASP A 181 6.66 -11.05 -14.94
CA ASP A 181 6.48 -12.44 -14.48
C ASP A 181 7.27 -12.75 -13.20
N ASN A 182 8.32 -11.98 -12.90
CA ASN A 182 9.14 -12.15 -11.71
C ASN A 182 9.66 -10.81 -11.21
N PRO A 183 8.77 -9.93 -10.71
CA PRO A 183 9.14 -8.62 -10.25
C PRO A 183 10.01 -8.71 -9.00
N GLU A 184 11.02 -7.84 -8.89
CA GLU A 184 11.89 -7.83 -7.73
C GLU A 184 11.14 -7.44 -6.45
N VAL A 185 11.48 -8.07 -5.32
CA VAL A 185 10.87 -7.73 -4.02
C VAL A 185 11.59 -6.53 -3.42
N VAL A 186 10.86 -5.44 -3.20
CA VAL A 186 11.39 -4.19 -2.64
C VAL A 186 11.34 -4.22 -1.12
N SER A 187 10.21 -4.63 -0.55
CA SER A 187 10.04 -4.71 0.90
C SER A 187 9.19 -5.91 1.31
N GLU A 188 9.56 -6.50 2.45
CA GLU A 188 8.82 -7.58 3.13
C GLU A 188 8.72 -7.27 4.61
N TYR A 189 7.61 -7.67 5.22
CA TYR A 189 7.36 -7.43 6.64
C TYR A 189 7.13 -8.72 7.40
N TYR A 190 7.67 -8.79 8.61
CA TYR A 190 7.59 -9.95 9.50
C TYR A 190 7.21 -9.50 10.90
N MET A 191 6.37 -10.28 11.58
CA MET A 191 6.01 -10.06 12.99
C MET A 191 6.66 -11.12 13.87
N LEU A 192 7.81 -10.79 14.47
CA LEU A 192 8.54 -11.69 15.36
C LEU A 192 8.27 -11.34 16.82
N GLY A 193 7.27 -12.00 17.41
CA GLY A 193 6.73 -11.60 18.72
C GLY A 193 6.16 -10.18 18.64
N SER A 194 6.52 -9.31 19.58
CA SER A 194 6.10 -7.89 19.60
C SER A 194 7.01 -6.97 18.79
N LYS A 195 7.63 -7.48 17.72
CA LYS A 195 8.54 -6.72 16.85
C LYS A 195 8.09 -6.80 15.41
N LEU A 196 8.03 -5.64 14.76
CA LEU A 196 7.86 -5.55 13.32
C LEU A 196 9.24 -5.46 12.67
N ILE A 197 9.52 -6.35 11.73
CA ILE A 197 10.75 -6.33 10.94
C ILE A 197 10.37 -5.96 9.51
N ALA A 198 11.00 -4.91 9.00
CA ALA A 198 10.96 -4.54 7.60
C ALA A 198 12.28 -4.94 6.94
N LEU A 199 12.23 -5.90 6.02
CA LEU A 199 13.36 -6.38 5.24
C LEU A 199 13.28 -5.73 3.85
N TYR A 200 14.39 -5.13 3.40
CA TYR A 200 14.52 -4.51 2.09
C TYR A 200 15.65 -5.21 1.31
N PRO A 201 15.33 -6.30 0.57
CA PRO A 201 16.33 -7.14 -0.09
C PRO A 201 17.20 -6.35 -1.08
N SER A 202 16.59 -5.50 -1.90
CA SER A 202 17.27 -4.70 -2.93
C SER A 202 18.29 -3.72 -2.37
N THR A 203 18.04 -3.18 -1.17
CA THR A 203 18.97 -2.27 -0.47
C THR A 203 19.82 -2.99 0.59
N ARG A 204 19.69 -4.32 0.70
CA ARG A 204 20.40 -5.17 1.67
C ARG A 204 20.29 -4.64 3.10
N SER A 205 19.09 -4.22 3.49
CA SER A 205 18.84 -3.63 4.81
C SER A 205 17.67 -4.28 5.53
N LEU A 206 17.72 -4.23 6.86
CA LEU A 206 16.69 -4.74 7.76
C LEU A 206 16.49 -3.72 8.87
N VAL A 207 15.24 -3.32 9.06
CA VAL A 207 14.83 -2.41 10.13
C VAL A 207 13.95 -3.19 11.10
N THR A 208 14.24 -3.11 12.39
CA THR A 208 13.44 -3.71 13.45
C THR A 208 12.81 -2.61 14.28
N PHE A 209 11.49 -2.59 14.33
CA PHE A 209 10.70 -1.70 15.18
C PHE A 209 10.21 -2.48 16.41
N SER A 210 10.22 -1.83 17.58
CA SER A 210 9.71 -2.42 18.82
C SER A 210 9.11 -1.39 19.77
N GLY A 211 8.22 -1.86 20.65
CA GLY A 211 7.49 -1.04 21.63
C GLY A 211 6.45 -0.11 21.00
N GLY A 212 5.83 0.74 21.82
CA GLY A 212 4.91 1.77 21.38
C GLY A 212 3.58 1.17 20.90
N VAL A 213 3.19 1.43 19.66
CA VAL A 213 1.97 0.82 19.07
C VAL A 213 2.03 -0.70 19.01
N LEU A 214 3.24 -1.29 18.96
CA LEU A 214 3.41 -2.74 18.93
C LEU A 214 3.08 -3.42 20.27
N ASP A 215 3.07 -2.67 21.38
CA ASP A 215 2.67 -3.21 22.70
C ASP A 215 1.15 -3.38 22.82
N GLN A 216 0.39 -2.92 21.82
CA GLN A 216 -1.08 -2.99 21.75
C GLN A 216 -1.58 -4.12 20.82
N LEU A 217 -0.66 -4.83 20.14
CA LEU A 217 -0.96 -5.96 19.24
C LEU A 217 -0.96 -7.29 19.99
#